data_AF-A0A954XFQ6-F1
#
_entry.id   AF-A0A954XFQ6-F1
#
_cell.length_a   1.000
_cell.length_b   1.000
_cell.length_c   1.000
_cell.angle_alpha   90.00
_cell.angle_beta   90.00
_cell.angle_gamma   90.00
#
_symmetry.space_group_name_H-M   'P 1'
#
loop_
_entity.id
_entity.type
_entity.pdbx_description
1 polymer ?
#
loop_
_entity_poly.entity_id
_entity_poly.type
_entity_poly.pdbx_seq_one_letter_code
_entity_poly.pdbx_strand_id
1 'polypeptide(L)'
;MSGLGYQRSWAAVVAASLAFSAVAFSDALPISADEIAAKGEVDIDSVVGLLELLVQVDPDSAAESLAVLEGKLRSGEINAESLDRWRGKLQPVLKPLLADDAADDPLRRSAAFLATYWRDPAAIKVSRSSLGDAKQPAELRTRALDALISAGDREALKAAAAILQSNGEPDREMSAAVLASLARSQDVSVARTVLAVYPKLNDSLRPKAIELLTQRADWSKQLLAAISDKQIPAEALNANQVTRLQLSRDEELRRLVANTWGTVRQTRNPAREQVIA
;
A
#
# COMPACT_ATOMS: atom_id res chain seq x y z
N MET A 1 -26.94 -35.22 -6.73
CA MET A 1 -27.29 -34.55 -5.45
C MET A 1 -26.85 -35.51 -4.35
N SER A 2 -25.89 -35.28 -3.46
CA SER A 2 -25.19 -34.08 -2.99
C SER A 2 -23.96 -34.60 -2.21
N GLY A 3 -22.74 -34.18 -2.54
CA GLY A 3 -21.52 -34.66 -1.84
C GLY A 3 -20.30 -33.72 -1.97
N LEU A 4 -20.48 -32.55 -2.59
CA LEU A 4 -19.42 -31.59 -2.96
C LEU A 4 -19.07 -30.56 -1.85
N GLY A 5 -19.51 -30.77 -0.61
CA GLY A 5 -19.50 -29.73 0.44
C GLY A 5 -18.50 -29.87 1.60
N TYR A 6 -17.83 -31.01 1.78
CA TYR A 6 -17.18 -31.34 3.07
C TYR A 6 -15.65 -31.51 3.07
N GLN A 7 -14.96 -31.57 1.93
CA GLN A 7 -13.48 -31.69 1.87
C GLN A 7 -12.73 -30.38 1.57
N ARG A 8 -13.43 -29.31 1.17
CA ARG A 8 -12.85 -27.95 1.01
C ARG A 8 -12.61 -27.25 2.36
N SER A 9 -12.96 -27.87 3.48
CA SER A 9 -13.00 -27.25 4.82
C SER A 9 -11.78 -27.50 5.72
N TRP A 10 -10.79 -28.33 5.33
CA TRP A 10 -9.59 -28.61 6.16
C TRP A 10 -8.31 -27.89 5.69
N ALA A 11 -8.20 -27.55 4.40
CA ALA A 11 -7.06 -26.79 3.87
C ALA A 11 -7.13 -25.29 4.27
N ALA A 12 -8.34 -24.72 4.26
CA ALA A 12 -8.63 -23.41 4.85
C ALA A 12 -8.36 -23.35 6.36
N VAL A 13 -8.40 -24.48 7.09
CA VAL A 13 -8.13 -24.55 8.54
C VAL A 13 -6.64 -24.41 8.87
N VAL A 14 -5.74 -24.76 7.94
CA VAL A 14 -4.29 -24.59 8.08
C VAL A 14 -3.82 -23.22 7.58
N ALA A 15 -4.40 -22.71 6.49
CA ALA A 15 -4.24 -21.31 6.08
C ALA A 15 -4.77 -20.33 7.15
N ALA A 16 -5.86 -20.70 7.87
CA ALA A 16 -6.41 -19.95 9.01
C ALA A 16 -5.61 -20.10 10.32
N SER A 17 -4.76 -21.13 10.47
CA SER A 17 -3.92 -21.30 11.66
C SER A 17 -2.62 -20.49 11.61
N LEU A 18 -2.17 -20.04 10.43
CA LEU A 18 -0.93 -19.27 10.27
C LEU A 18 -1.12 -17.80 9.82
N ALA A 19 -2.37 -17.36 9.70
CA ALA A 19 -2.68 -15.97 10.06
C ALA A 19 -2.35 -15.67 11.55
N PHE A 20 -2.15 -16.71 12.39
CA PHE A 20 -2.54 -16.76 13.80
C PHE A 20 -1.40 -17.00 14.82
N SER A 21 -0.16 -16.56 14.55
CA SER A 21 0.85 -16.40 15.62
C SER A 21 0.92 -14.97 16.18
N ALA A 22 -0.10 -14.14 15.89
CA ALA A 22 -0.33 -12.90 16.60
C ALA A 22 -1.81 -12.87 17.01
N VAL A 23 -2.08 -12.90 18.33
CA VAL A 23 -3.39 -12.71 18.98
C VAL A 23 -4.34 -13.94 18.96
N ALA A 24 -4.03 -14.99 19.72
CA ALA A 24 -5.03 -15.83 20.42
C ALA A 24 -4.39 -16.98 21.22
N PHE A 25 -3.85 -16.66 22.38
CA PHE A 25 -3.94 -17.59 23.52
C PHE A 25 -4.26 -16.73 24.75
N SER A 26 -5.36 -15.98 24.69
CA SER A 26 -5.80 -15.10 25.79
C SER A 26 -6.79 -15.77 26.76
N ASP A 27 -7.39 -16.92 26.42
CA ASP A 27 -8.51 -17.46 27.20
C ASP A 27 -8.27 -18.83 27.85
N ALA A 28 -7.04 -19.37 27.83
CA ALA A 28 -6.80 -20.71 28.37
C ALA A 28 -5.61 -20.87 29.33
N LEU A 29 -4.77 -19.87 29.54
CA LEU A 29 -3.66 -19.96 30.52
C LEU A 29 -3.37 -18.59 31.16
N PRO A 30 -2.95 -18.55 32.44
CA PRO A 30 -2.59 -17.31 33.14
C PRO A 30 -1.18 -16.88 32.71
N ILE A 31 -1.01 -16.57 31.42
CA ILE A 31 0.23 -16.04 30.88
C ILE A 31 -0.09 -14.61 30.45
N SER A 32 0.60 -13.64 31.04
CA SER A 32 0.31 -12.23 30.78
C SER A 32 0.54 -11.89 29.29
N ALA A 33 -0.26 -10.97 28.73
CA ALA A 33 -0.11 -10.52 27.34
C ALA A 33 1.31 -10.00 27.04
N ASP A 34 1.98 -9.46 28.05
CA ASP A 34 3.38 -9.02 27.99
C ASP A 34 4.37 -10.19 27.83
N GLU A 35 4.04 -11.39 28.30
CA GLU A 35 4.89 -12.59 28.17
C GLU A 35 4.76 -13.30 26.81
N ILE A 36 3.58 -13.19 26.17
CA ILE A 36 3.32 -13.69 24.80
C ILE A 36 3.95 -12.74 23.77
N ALA A 37 3.83 -11.43 23.98
CA ALA A 37 4.54 -10.43 23.18
C ALA A 37 6.07 -10.53 23.32
N ALA A 38 6.57 -11.00 24.47
CA ALA A 38 8.00 -11.21 24.72
C ALA A 38 8.58 -12.51 24.10
N LYS A 39 7.77 -13.44 23.56
CA LYS A 39 8.21 -14.74 23.04
C LYS A 39 7.84 -15.05 21.57
N GLY A 40 6.97 -14.28 20.94
CA GLY A 40 6.38 -14.60 19.62
C GLY A 40 7.19 -14.15 18.41
N GLU A 41 8.41 -14.65 18.21
CA GLU A 41 9.09 -14.52 16.91
C GLU A 41 8.48 -15.55 15.94
N VAL A 42 7.97 -15.11 14.79
CA VAL A 42 7.42 -16.02 13.77
C VAL A 42 8.55 -16.92 13.27
N ASP A 43 8.39 -18.24 13.40
CA ASP A 43 9.32 -19.21 12.85
C ASP A 43 9.19 -19.27 11.31
N ILE A 44 10.07 -18.54 10.64
CA ILE A 44 10.12 -18.43 9.17
C ILE A 44 10.36 -19.81 8.53
N ASP A 45 11.15 -20.68 9.17
CA ASP A 45 11.49 -21.99 8.61
C ASP A 45 10.26 -22.90 8.56
N SER A 46 9.46 -22.92 9.63
CA SER A 46 8.19 -23.66 9.65
C SER A 46 7.20 -23.17 8.59
N VAL A 47 7.07 -21.85 8.40
CA VAL A 47 6.16 -21.29 7.39
C VAL A 47 6.61 -21.63 5.97
N VAL A 48 7.91 -21.52 5.69
CA VAL A 48 8.48 -21.83 4.37
C VAL A 48 8.32 -23.32 4.06
N GLY A 49 8.60 -24.21 5.02
CA GLY A 49 8.41 -25.65 4.83
C GLY A 49 6.95 -26.04 4.56
N LEU A 50 5.99 -25.38 5.23
CA LEU A 50 4.57 -25.58 4.96
C LEU A 50 4.18 -25.07 3.56
N LEU A 51 4.70 -23.92 3.15
CA LEU A 51 4.47 -23.39 1.81
C LEU A 51 5.03 -24.33 0.72
N GLU A 52 6.24 -24.88 0.91
CA GLU A 52 6.85 -25.85 -0.01
C GLU A 52 5.96 -27.08 -0.20
N LEU A 53 5.34 -27.58 0.88
CA LEU A 53 4.38 -28.67 0.81
C LEU A 53 3.09 -28.27 0.07
N LEU A 54 2.53 -27.09 0.37
CA LEU A 54 1.31 -26.60 -0.28
C LEU A 54 1.51 -26.38 -1.78
N VAL A 55 2.67 -25.88 -2.21
CA VAL A 55 3.00 -25.71 -3.64
C VAL A 55 2.85 -27.03 -4.40
N GLN A 56 3.13 -28.17 -3.76
CA GLN A 56 3.04 -29.49 -4.39
C GLN A 56 1.64 -30.12 -4.30
N VAL A 57 0.90 -29.85 -3.23
CA VAL A 57 -0.31 -30.60 -2.86
C VAL A 57 -1.60 -29.79 -3.09
N ASP A 58 -1.55 -28.48 -2.90
CA ASP A 58 -2.71 -27.59 -3.01
C ASP A 58 -2.30 -26.17 -3.44
N PRO A 59 -2.21 -25.93 -4.77
CA PRO A 59 -1.84 -24.63 -5.32
C PRO A 59 -2.78 -23.49 -4.91
N ASP A 60 -4.07 -23.76 -4.67
CA ASP A 60 -5.01 -22.71 -4.26
C ASP A 60 -4.64 -22.21 -2.85
N SER A 61 -4.42 -23.13 -1.90
CA SER A 61 -3.97 -22.79 -0.55
C SER A 61 -2.57 -22.15 -0.51
N ALA A 62 -1.67 -22.57 -1.41
CA ALA A 62 -0.37 -21.92 -1.56
C ALA A 62 -0.52 -20.47 -2.07
N ALA A 63 -1.40 -20.22 -3.04
CA ALA A 63 -1.68 -18.88 -3.54
C ALA A 63 -2.25 -17.95 -2.46
N GLU A 64 -3.16 -18.46 -1.63
CA GLU A 64 -3.71 -17.74 -0.47
C GLU A 64 -2.62 -17.43 0.56
N SER A 65 -1.76 -18.39 0.87
CA SER A 65 -0.65 -18.20 1.82
C SER A 65 0.33 -17.12 1.35
N LEU A 66 0.69 -17.13 0.07
CA LEU A 66 1.52 -16.09 -0.55
C LEU A 66 0.83 -14.71 -0.50
N ALA A 67 -0.49 -14.67 -0.70
CA ALA A 67 -1.27 -13.43 -0.62
C ALA A 67 -1.32 -12.87 0.81
N VAL A 68 -1.41 -13.72 1.83
CA VAL A 68 -1.34 -13.31 3.24
C VAL A 68 0.03 -12.71 3.57
N LEU A 69 1.12 -13.36 3.15
CA LEU A 69 2.48 -12.85 3.35
C LEU A 69 2.68 -11.51 2.64
N GLU A 70 2.20 -11.38 1.41
CA GLU A 70 2.21 -10.11 0.67
C GLU A 70 1.41 -9.02 1.41
N GLY A 71 0.25 -9.37 1.97
CA GLY A 71 -0.56 -8.46 2.78
C GLY A 71 0.19 -7.92 4.01
N LYS A 72 0.96 -8.76 4.70
CA LYS A 72 1.79 -8.38 5.87
C LYS A 72 2.97 -7.49 5.49
N LEU A 73 3.58 -7.71 4.33
CA LEU A 73 4.59 -6.78 3.79
C LEU A 73 3.98 -5.43 3.46
N ARG A 74 2.80 -5.45 2.84
CA ARG A 74 2.06 -4.25 2.45
C ARG A 74 1.65 -3.38 3.64
N SER A 75 1.23 -3.99 4.74
CA SER A 75 0.84 -3.29 5.98
C SER A 75 2.04 -2.78 6.78
N GLY A 76 3.25 -3.26 6.48
CA GLY A 76 4.45 -2.94 7.23
C GLY A 76 4.62 -3.75 8.52
N GLU A 77 3.83 -4.82 8.71
CA GLU A 77 4.00 -5.75 9.83
C GLU A 77 5.33 -6.52 9.76
N ILE A 78 5.84 -6.73 8.55
CA ILE A 78 7.18 -7.27 8.32
C ILE A 78 8.15 -6.11 8.08
N ASN A 79 9.02 -5.87 9.05
CA ASN A 79 10.05 -4.84 8.98
C ASN A 79 11.23 -5.25 8.05
N ALA A 80 12.18 -4.34 7.83
CA ALA A 80 13.30 -4.57 6.92
C ALA A 80 14.25 -5.72 7.32
N GLU A 81 14.50 -5.92 8.62
CA GLU A 81 15.35 -7.03 9.08
C GLU A 81 14.67 -8.38 8.84
N SER A 82 13.38 -8.48 9.19
CA SER A 82 12.57 -9.67 8.92
C SER A 82 12.43 -9.92 7.43
N LEU A 83 12.31 -8.87 6.60
CA LEU A 83 12.21 -8.97 5.15
C LEU A 83 13.41 -9.71 4.53
N ASP A 84 14.63 -9.41 4.96
CA ASP A 84 15.83 -10.08 4.43
C ASP A 84 15.85 -11.57 4.79
N ARG A 85 15.38 -11.94 6.00
CA ARG A 85 15.23 -13.34 6.40
C ARG A 85 14.17 -14.06 5.57
N TRP A 86 12.99 -13.46 5.41
CA TRP A 86 11.91 -13.98 4.57
C TRP A 86 12.35 -14.18 3.12
N ARG A 87 13.03 -13.18 2.55
CA ARG A 87 13.59 -13.24 1.20
C ARG A 87 14.56 -14.42 1.08
N GLY A 88 15.51 -14.56 2.01
CA GLY A 88 16.54 -15.61 1.95
C GLY A 88 15.95 -17.02 1.90
N LYS A 89 14.82 -17.25 2.59
CA LYS A 89 14.15 -18.56 2.66
C LYS A 89 13.13 -18.78 1.54
N LEU A 90 12.38 -17.74 1.14
CA LEU A 90 11.36 -17.87 0.10
C LEU A 90 11.91 -17.80 -1.31
N GLN A 91 13.03 -17.11 -1.55
CA GLN A 91 13.57 -16.93 -2.90
C GLN A 91 13.84 -18.27 -3.64
N PRO A 92 14.40 -19.32 -3.01
CA PRO A 92 14.54 -20.64 -3.64
C PRO A 92 13.21 -21.26 -4.06
N VAL A 93 12.14 -21.06 -3.27
CA VAL A 93 10.79 -21.58 -3.53
C VAL A 93 10.12 -20.82 -4.68
N LEU A 94 10.27 -19.50 -4.72
CA LEU A 94 9.59 -18.66 -5.72
C LEU A 94 10.31 -18.63 -7.07
N LYS A 95 11.63 -18.82 -7.11
CA LYS A 95 12.42 -18.70 -8.35
C LYS A 95 11.93 -19.64 -9.47
N PRO A 96 11.62 -20.93 -9.23
CA PRO A 96 11.02 -21.80 -10.24
C PRO A 96 9.66 -21.28 -10.73
N LEU A 97 8.81 -20.78 -9.84
CA LEU A 97 7.48 -20.25 -10.17
C LEU A 97 7.53 -18.99 -11.04
N LEU A 98 8.66 -18.27 -11.04
CA LEU A 98 8.86 -17.03 -11.79
C LEU A 98 9.60 -17.23 -13.13
N ALA A 99 10.12 -18.42 -13.40
CA ALA A 99 10.85 -18.73 -14.64
C ALA A 99 9.94 -18.57 -15.87
N ASP A 100 10.46 -18.13 -17.02
CA ASP A 100 9.60 -17.79 -18.18
C ASP A 100 8.77 -18.98 -18.71
N ASP A 101 9.20 -20.23 -18.48
CA ASP A 101 8.48 -21.47 -18.82
C ASP A 101 7.31 -21.79 -17.87
N ALA A 102 7.28 -21.22 -16.67
CA ALA A 102 6.17 -21.33 -15.72
C ALA A 102 5.06 -20.29 -15.99
N ALA A 103 4.85 -19.86 -17.23
CA ALA A 103 3.94 -18.76 -17.57
C ALA A 103 2.47 -19.03 -17.18
N ASP A 104 2.04 -20.29 -17.33
CA ASP A 104 0.69 -20.76 -17.04
C ASP A 104 0.54 -21.31 -15.61
N ASP A 105 1.60 -21.22 -14.78
CA ASP A 105 1.54 -21.69 -13.40
C ASP A 105 0.59 -20.81 -12.57
N PRO A 106 -0.41 -21.40 -11.87
CA PRO A 106 -1.40 -20.64 -11.10
C PRO A 106 -0.77 -19.80 -9.96
N LEU A 107 0.40 -20.20 -9.46
CA LEU A 107 1.11 -19.52 -8.38
C LEU A 107 1.99 -18.37 -8.88
N ARG A 108 2.33 -18.32 -10.17
CA ARG A 108 3.26 -17.35 -10.75
C ARG A 108 2.94 -15.92 -10.30
N ARG A 109 1.66 -15.56 -10.33
CA ARG A 109 1.21 -14.20 -9.99
C ARG A 109 1.38 -13.88 -8.51
N SER A 110 0.93 -14.77 -7.63
CA SER A 110 1.05 -14.58 -6.18
C SER A 110 2.52 -14.56 -5.76
N ALA A 111 3.36 -15.43 -6.35
CA ALA A 111 4.80 -15.41 -6.18
C ALA A 111 5.41 -14.10 -6.67
N ALA A 112 4.98 -13.57 -7.83
CA ALA A 112 5.48 -12.33 -8.39
C ALA A 112 5.12 -11.11 -7.53
N PHE A 113 3.88 -11.01 -7.04
CA PHE A 113 3.48 -9.88 -6.20
C PHE A 113 4.32 -9.84 -4.93
N LEU A 114 4.54 -11.00 -4.30
CA LEU A 114 5.40 -11.12 -3.13
C LEU A 114 6.86 -10.75 -3.45
N ALA A 115 7.44 -11.35 -4.50
CA ALA A 115 8.83 -11.16 -4.85
C ALA A 115 9.18 -9.77 -5.39
N THR A 116 8.16 -8.99 -5.77
CA THR A 116 8.33 -7.59 -6.17
C THR A 116 8.76 -6.72 -4.98
N TYR A 117 8.36 -7.03 -3.74
CA TYR A 117 8.73 -6.24 -2.54
C TYR A 117 10.24 -6.22 -2.28
N TRP A 118 10.96 -7.29 -2.64
CA TRP A 118 12.42 -7.34 -2.61
C TRP A 118 13.08 -7.16 -3.99
N ARG A 119 12.34 -6.56 -4.92
CA ARG A 119 12.80 -6.10 -6.24
C ARG A 119 13.36 -7.20 -7.14
N ASP A 120 12.76 -8.40 -7.10
CA ASP A 120 13.11 -9.44 -8.06
C ASP A 120 12.74 -9.00 -9.51
N PRO A 121 13.68 -9.04 -10.47
CA PRO A 121 13.42 -8.54 -11.83
C PRO A 121 12.33 -9.29 -12.60
N ALA A 122 12.24 -10.62 -12.43
CA ALA A 122 11.23 -11.43 -13.09
C ALA A 122 9.84 -11.14 -12.47
N ALA A 123 9.80 -11.00 -11.16
CA ALA A 123 8.61 -10.59 -10.43
C ALA A 123 8.10 -9.21 -10.86
N ILE A 124 8.98 -8.21 -11.00
CA ILE A 124 8.62 -6.86 -11.48
C ILE A 124 8.00 -6.93 -12.89
N LYS A 125 8.56 -7.73 -13.80
CA LYS A 125 8.02 -7.93 -15.16
C LYS A 125 6.58 -8.47 -15.11
N VAL A 126 6.34 -9.50 -14.30
CA VAL A 126 5.00 -10.11 -14.14
C VAL A 126 4.02 -9.15 -13.46
N SER A 127 4.45 -8.42 -12.43
CA SER A 127 3.63 -7.42 -11.74
C SER A 127 3.23 -6.26 -12.67
N ARG A 128 4.16 -5.75 -13.49
CA ARG A 128 3.84 -4.71 -14.50
C ARG A 128 2.84 -5.21 -15.53
N SER A 129 2.99 -6.45 -16.01
CA SER A 129 2.02 -7.06 -16.92
C SER A 129 0.64 -7.18 -16.26
N SER A 130 0.59 -7.56 -14.99
CA SER A 130 -0.67 -7.70 -14.24
C SER A 130 -1.35 -6.36 -14.01
N LEU A 131 -0.60 -5.28 -13.75
CA LEU A 131 -1.12 -3.93 -13.61
C LEU A 131 -1.72 -3.39 -14.93
N GLY A 132 -1.04 -3.66 -16.04
CA GLY A 132 -1.41 -3.19 -17.38
C GLY A 132 -2.54 -3.98 -18.05
N ASP A 133 -2.89 -5.16 -17.55
CA ASP A 133 -3.96 -6.00 -18.11
C ASP A 133 -5.33 -5.56 -17.60
N ALA A 134 -6.04 -4.75 -18.40
CA ALA A 134 -7.38 -4.28 -18.09
C ALA A 134 -8.44 -5.39 -18.00
N LYS A 135 -8.14 -6.63 -18.42
CA LYS A 135 -9.06 -7.77 -18.24
C LYS A 135 -9.00 -8.34 -16.83
N GLN A 136 -7.98 -7.99 -16.05
CA GLN A 136 -7.86 -8.46 -14.67
C GLN A 136 -8.78 -7.67 -13.73
N PRO A 137 -9.30 -8.34 -12.67
CA PRO A 137 -10.01 -7.66 -11.60
C PRO A 137 -9.20 -6.49 -11.02
N ALA A 138 -9.89 -5.42 -10.64
CA ALA A 138 -9.28 -4.20 -10.10
C ALA A 138 -8.45 -4.51 -8.84
N GLU A 139 -8.84 -5.50 -8.05
CA GLU A 139 -8.13 -5.95 -6.85
C GLU A 139 -6.74 -6.51 -7.20
N LEU A 140 -6.63 -7.33 -8.25
CA LEU A 140 -5.35 -7.91 -8.68
C LEU A 140 -4.43 -6.84 -9.28
N ARG A 141 -5.00 -5.93 -10.06
CA ARG A 141 -4.25 -4.77 -10.59
C ARG A 141 -3.74 -3.87 -9.46
N THR A 142 -4.54 -3.68 -8.41
CA THR A 142 -4.16 -2.87 -7.22
C THR A 142 -3.04 -3.54 -6.44
N ARG A 143 -3.11 -4.85 -6.20
CA ARG A 143 -2.02 -5.59 -5.53
C ARG A 143 -0.72 -5.52 -6.31
N ALA A 144 -0.78 -5.62 -7.65
CA ALA A 144 0.38 -5.43 -8.50
C ALA A 144 0.97 -4.01 -8.37
N LEU A 145 0.11 -2.98 -8.38
CA LEU A 145 0.52 -1.59 -8.18
C LEU A 145 1.19 -1.40 -6.80
N ASP A 146 0.61 -1.95 -5.74
CA ASP A 146 1.13 -1.85 -4.38
C ASP A 146 2.55 -2.39 -4.25
N ALA A 147 2.77 -3.58 -4.80
CA ALA A 147 4.07 -4.21 -4.79
C ALA A 147 5.10 -3.39 -5.58
N LEU A 148 4.73 -2.92 -6.78
CA LEU A 148 5.60 -2.11 -7.63
C LEU A 148 5.94 -0.74 -7.02
N ILE A 149 4.96 -0.09 -6.38
CA ILE A 149 5.18 1.17 -5.67
C ILE A 149 6.13 0.96 -4.49
N SER A 150 5.97 -0.14 -3.74
CA SER A 150 6.88 -0.51 -2.65
C SER A 150 8.30 -0.81 -3.17
N ALA A 151 8.41 -1.41 -4.34
CA ALA A 151 9.68 -1.65 -5.02
C ALA A 151 10.36 -0.37 -5.53
N GLY A 152 9.66 0.76 -5.59
CA GLY A 152 10.17 2.01 -6.19
C GLY A 152 10.16 1.99 -7.72
N ASP A 153 9.23 1.25 -8.31
CA ASP A 153 9.13 1.10 -9.76
C ASP A 153 8.61 2.38 -10.44
N ARG A 154 9.45 2.99 -11.29
CA ARG A 154 9.07 4.24 -11.98
C ARG A 154 7.99 4.04 -13.05
N GLU A 155 7.94 2.87 -13.68
CA GLU A 155 6.91 2.57 -14.68
C GLU A 155 5.53 2.41 -14.03
N ALA A 156 5.47 1.93 -12.79
CA ALA A 156 4.24 1.90 -12.01
C ALA A 156 3.66 3.30 -11.74
N LEU A 157 4.50 4.32 -11.53
CA LEU A 157 4.01 5.71 -11.42
C LEU A 157 3.39 6.20 -12.73
N LYS A 158 3.98 5.85 -13.88
CA LYS A 158 3.41 6.18 -15.20
C LYS A 158 2.08 5.46 -15.42
N ALA A 159 1.99 4.18 -15.06
CA ALA A 159 0.75 3.41 -15.14
C ALA A 159 -0.34 3.99 -14.21
N ALA A 160 0.01 4.35 -12.97
CA ALA A 160 -0.89 5.02 -12.04
C ALA A 160 -1.42 6.34 -12.61
N ALA A 161 -0.56 7.16 -13.21
CA ALA A 161 -0.96 8.39 -13.88
C ALA A 161 -1.95 8.14 -15.03
N ALA A 162 -1.70 7.11 -15.85
CA ALA A 162 -2.57 6.73 -16.95
C ALA A 162 -3.96 6.28 -16.47
N ILE A 163 -4.01 5.49 -15.39
CA ILE A 163 -5.27 5.05 -14.78
C ILE A 163 -6.04 6.24 -14.21
N LEU A 164 -5.38 7.15 -13.48
CA LEU A 164 -6.03 8.30 -12.84
C LEU A 164 -6.63 9.31 -13.83
N GLN A 165 -6.05 9.45 -15.02
CA GLN A 165 -6.60 10.32 -16.08
C GLN A 165 -7.64 9.61 -16.97
N SER A 166 -7.86 8.31 -16.77
CA SER A 166 -8.82 7.52 -17.55
C SER A 166 -10.24 7.80 -17.05
N ASN A 167 -11.17 8.04 -17.98
CA ASN A 167 -12.58 8.28 -17.69
C ASN A 167 -13.47 7.06 -17.95
N GLY A 168 -12.90 5.96 -18.45
CA GLY A 168 -13.62 4.75 -18.81
C GLY A 168 -13.42 3.62 -17.79
N GLU A 169 -14.35 2.66 -17.81
CA GLU A 169 -14.12 1.38 -17.14
C GLU A 169 -13.06 0.57 -17.87
N PRO A 170 -12.25 -0.25 -17.16
CA PRO A 170 -12.32 -0.55 -15.71
C PRO A 170 -11.44 0.35 -14.83
N ASP A 171 -10.79 1.37 -15.41
CA ASP A 171 -9.82 2.20 -14.68
C ASP A 171 -10.48 3.13 -13.66
N ARG A 172 -11.73 3.52 -13.92
CA ARG A 172 -12.51 4.37 -13.02
C ARG A 172 -12.79 3.68 -11.69
N GLU A 173 -13.16 2.40 -11.70
CA GLU A 173 -13.32 1.58 -10.50
C GLU A 173 -12.05 1.54 -9.63
N MET A 174 -10.88 1.50 -10.26
CA MET A 174 -9.59 1.36 -9.57
C MET A 174 -9.00 2.70 -9.09
N SER A 175 -9.43 3.84 -9.64
CA SER A 175 -8.79 5.15 -9.46
C SER A 175 -8.64 5.59 -7.99
N ALA A 176 -9.63 5.30 -7.15
CA ALA A 176 -9.53 5.61 -5.72
C ALA A 176 -8.48 4.75 -5.01
N ALA A 177 -8.37 3.46 -5.38
CA ALA A 177 -7.36 2.56 -4.86
C ALA A 177 -5.96 2.97 -5.32
N VAL A 178 -5.80 3.46 -6.56
CA VAL A 178 -4.51 3.99 -7.06
C VAL A 178 -3.99 5.12 -6.18
N LEU A 179 -4.83 6.09 -5.81
CA LEU A 179 -4.39 7.17 -4.91
C LEU A 179 -3.99 6.62 -3.53
N ALA A 180 -4.71 5.62 -3.01
CA ALA A 180 -4.36 4.97 -1.75
C ALA A 180 -3.02 4.20 -1.82
N SER A 181 -2.71 3.57 -2.96
CA SER A 181 -1.42 2.93 -3.22
C SER A 181 -0.29 3.96 -3.29
N LEU A 182 -0.49 5.07 -4.00
CA LEU A 182 0.50 6.15 -4.13
C LEU A 182 0.82 6.80 -2.77
N ALA A 183 -0.17 6.94 -1.88
CA ALA A 183 0.01 7.48 -0.53
C ALA A 183 1.01 6.68 0.33
N ARG A 184 1.19 5.38 0.05
CA ARG A 184 2.15 4.52 0.75
C ARG A 184 3.58 4.62 0.22
N SER A 185 3.76 5.06 -1.02
CA SER A 185 5.09 5.23 -1.63
C SER A 185 5.95 6.20 -0.84
N GLN A 186 7.27 5.99 -0.71
CA GLN A 186 8.20 6.99 -0.17
C GLN A 186 8.81 7.91 -1.25
N ASP A 187 8.42 7.74 -2.52
CA ASP A 187 9.03 8.48 -3.63
C ASP A 187 8.50 9.93 -3.72
N VAL A 188 9.42 10.88 -3.74
CA VAL A 188 9.13 12.31 -3.95
C VAL A 188 8.48 12.59 -5.31
N SER A 189 8.71 11.72 -6.29
CA SER A 189 8.18 11.79 -7.65
C SER A 189 6.67 11.58 -7.72
N VAL A 190 6.06 10.98 -6.69
CA VAL A 190 4.60 10.80 -6.60
C VAL A 190 3.88 12.13 -6.75
N ALA A 191 4.33 13.17 -6.06
CA ALA A 191 3.70 14.47 -6.13
C ALA A 191 3.73 15.05 -7.54
N ARG A 192 4.90 15.01 -8.21
CA ARG A 192 5.04 15.42 -9.62
C ARG A 192 4.08 14.66 -10.53
N THR A 193 3.97 13.35 -10.36
CA THR A 193 3.08 12.49 -11.16
C THR A 193 1.62 12.86 -10.96
N VAL A 194 1.17 13.04 -9.71
CA VAL A 194 -0.23 13.39 -9.39
C VAL A 194 -0.57 14.80 -9.85
N LEU A 195 0.35 15.77 -9.66
CA LEU A 195 0.18 17.15 -10.12
C LEU A 195 0.04 17.23 -11.65
N ALA A 196 0.81 16.45 -12.39
CA ALA A 196 0.75 16.43 -13.86
C ALA A 196 -0.61 15.95 -14.41
N VAL A 197 -1.28 15.04 -13.70
CA VAL A 197 -2.62 14.54 -14.09
C VAL A 197 -3.77 15.30 -13.45
N TYR A 198 -3.51 16.15 -12.44
CA TYR A 198 -4.53 16.88 -11.67
C TYR A 198 -5.59 17.56 -12.54
N PRO A 199 -5.25 18.28 -13.64
CA PRO A 199 -6.26 18.96 -14.47
C PRO A 199 -7.24 18.02 -15.18
N LYS A 200 -6.87 16.75 -15.33
CA LYS A 200 -7.69 15.72 -15.99
C LYS A 200 -8.49 14.87 -15.01
N LEU A 201 -8.22 15.00 -13.70
CA LEU A 201 -8.94 14.25 -12.68
C LEU A 201 -10.39 14.72 -12.62
N ASN A 202 -11.31 13.77 -12.48
CA ASN A 202 -12.70 14.07 -12.21
C ASN A 202 -12.91 14.70 -10.81
N ASP A 203 -14.11 15.23 -10.59
CA ASP A 203 -14.46 15.99 -9.37
C ASP A 203 -14.33 15.18 -8.07
N SER A 204 -14.49 13.85 -8.13
CA SER A 204 -14.37 13.00 -6.94
C SER A 204 -12.91 12.66 -6.60
N LEU A 205 -12.00 12.70 -7.58
CA LEU A 205 -10.58 12.42 -7.41
C LEU A 205 -9.77 13.66 -7.04
N ARG A 206 -10.14 14.86 -7.51
CA ARG A 206 -9.39 16.10 -7.21
C ARG A 206 -9.18 16.35 -5.71
N PRO A 207 -10.21 16.25 -4.83
CA PRO A 207 -10.01 16.41 -3.39
C PRO A 207 -9.11 15.33 -2.78
N LYS A 208 -9.20 14.09 -3.26
CA LYS A 208 -8.37 12.97 -2.79
C LYS A 208 -6.90 13.16 -3.18
N ALA A 209 -6.64 13.69 -4.38
CA ALA A 209 -5.31 14.03 -4.85
C ALA A 209 -4.68 15.16 -4.01
N ILE A 210 -5.46 16.21 -3.68
CA ILE A 210 -4.99 17.26 -2.75
C ILE A 210 -4.70 16.67 -1.37
N GLU A 211 -5.58 15.82 -0.84
CA GLU A 211 -5.34 15.21 0.47
C GLU A 211 -4.03 14.42 0.45
N LEU A 212 -3.80 13.58 -0.57
CA LEU A 212 -2.53 12.86 -0.77
C LEU A 212 -1.33 13.82 -0.76
N LEU A 213 -1.37 14.88 -1.57
CA LEU A 213 -0.26 15.82 -1.71
C LEU A 213 0.05 16.59 -0.42
N THR A 214 -0.93 16.72 0.49
CA THR A 214 -0.75 17.37 1.79
C THR A 214 -0.30 16.44 2.92
N GLN A 215 -0.15 15.14 2.67
CA GLN A 215 0.27 14.17 3.71
C GLN A 215 1.74 14.33 4.11
N ARG A 216 2.58 14.91 3.25
CA ARG A 216 4.03 14.98 3.45
C ARG A 216 4.58 16.34 3.06
N ALA A 217 5.62 16.77 3.76
CA ALA A 217 6.24 18.06 3.54
C ALA A 217 6.75 18.24 2.11
N ASP A 218 7.51 17.27 1.58
CA ASP A 218 8.09 17.37 0.22
C ASP A 218 7.03 17.38 -0.89
N TRP A 219 5.91 16.68 -0.69
CA TRP A 219 4.78 16.70 -1.61
C TRP A 219 4.00 18.02 -1.52
N SER A 220 3.82 18.52 -0.29
CA SER A 220 3.14 19.79 -0.04
C SER A 220 3.91 20.95 -0.64
N LYS A 221 5.24 20.95 -0.54
CA LYS A 221 6.09 21.96 -1.17
C LYS A 221 5.92 21.99 -2.69
N GLN A 222 5.84 20.82 -3.34
CA GLN A 222 5.54 20.74 -4.78
C GLN A 222 4.13 21.23 -5.13
N LEU A 223 3.12 20.92 -4.30
CA LEU A 223 1.77 21.44 -4.48
C LEU A 223 1.73 22.97 -4.36
N LEU A 224 2.41 23.53 -3.36
CA LEU A 224 2.47 24.98 -3.16
C LEU A 224 3.20 25.69 -4.29
N ALA A 225 4.25 25.09 -4.85
CA ALA A 225 4.89 25.59 -6.05
C ALA A 225 3.92 25.59 -7.24
N ALA A 226 3.18 24.51 -7.48
CA ALA A 226 2.17 24.46 -8.53
C ALA A 226 1.04 25.48 -8.35
N ILE A 227 0.68 25.83 -7.11
CA ILE A 227 -0.28 26.89 -6.81
C ILE A 227 0.32 28.27 -7.09
N SER A 228 1.57 28.51 -6.68
CA SER A 228 2.29 29.75 -6.98
C SER A 228 2.42 29.99 -8.49
N ASP A 229 2.65 28.91 -9.24
CA ASP A 229 2.74 28.92 -10.70
C ASP A 229 1.37 28.95 -11.39
N LYS A 230 0.27 29.06 -10.63
CA LYS A 230 -1.13 29.11 -11.12
C LYS A 230 -1.57 27.88 -11.92
N GLN A 231 -0.89 26.76 -11.76
CA GLN A 231 -1.28 25.47 -12.36
C GLN A 231 -2.42 24.81 -11.58
N ILE A 232 -2.51 25.10 -10.28
CA ILE A 232 -3.59 24.66 -9.39
C ILE A 232 -4.19 25.89 -8.70
N PRO A 233 -5.53 26.03 -8.67
CA PRO A 233 -6.17 27.13 -7.95
C PRO A 233 -5.88 27.04 -6.44
N ALA A 234 -5.65 28.18 -5.78
CA ALA A 234 -5.40 28.22 -4.34
C ALA A 234 -6.60 27.66 -3.54
N GLU A 235 -7.81 27.78 -4.10
CA GLU A 235 -9.07 27.26 -3.56
C GLU A 235 -9.11 25.72 -3.51
N ALA A 236 -8.19 25.03 -4.19
CA ALA A 236 -8.05 23.58 -4.07
C ALA A 236 -7.69 23.14 -2.65
N LEU A 237 -7.02 24.00 -1.87
CA LEU A 237 -6.73 23.77 -0.46
C LEU A 237 -7.83 24.38 0.42
N ASN A 238 -8.38 23.56 1.30
CA ASN A 238 -9.35 24.05 2.29
C ASN A 238 -8.66 24.67 3.53
N ALA A 239 -9.41 25.44 4.33
CA ALA A 239 -8.90 26.14 5.49
C ALA A 239 -8.22 25.21 6.53
N ASN A 240 -8.73 23.98 6.70
CA ASN A 240 -8.15 23.00 7.62
C ASN A 240 -6.79 22.50 7.12
N GLN A 241 -6.66 22.24 5.82
CA GLN A 241 -5.40 21.84 5.19
C GLN A 241 -4.37 22.97 5.29
N VAL A 242 -4.74 24.21 4.99
CA VAL A 242 -3.86 25.39 5.14
C VAL A 242 -3.37 25.52 6.58
N THR A 243 -4.28 25.42 7.56
CA THR A 243 -3.93 25.48 8.99
C THR A 243 -2.97 24.36 9.37
N ARG A 244 -3.22 23.12 8.92
CA ARG A 244 -2.34 21.97 9.15
C ARG A 244 -0.93 22.20 8.59
N LEU A 245 -0.82 22.75 7.38
CA LEU A 245 0.47 23.03 6.75
C LEU A 245 1.24 24.17 7.46
N GLN A 246 0.55 25.18 8.00
CA GLN A 246 1.17 26.24 8.81
C GLN A 246 1.71 25.74 10.16
N LEU A 247 1.18 24.64 10.67
CA LEU A 247 1.65 23.98 11.89
C LEU A 247 2.72 22.92 11.62
N SER A 248 3.18 22.79 10.37
CA SER A 248 4.25 21.85 10.01
C SER A 248 5.55 22.15 10.75
N ARG A 249 6.32 21.10 11.04
CA ARG A 249 7.68 21.24 11.59
C ARG A 249 8.71 21.65 10.53
N ASP A 250 8.36 21.53 9.25
CA ASP A 250 9.19 21.98 8.13
C ASP A 250 9.09 23.52 7.98
N GLU A 251 10.20 24.20 8.24
CA GLU A 251 10.30 25.67 8.19
C GLU A 251 10.04 26.24 6.79
N GLU A 252 10.54 25.57 5.75
CA GLU A 252 10.37 26.00 4.37
C GLU A 252 8.89 25.89 3.97
N LEU A 253 8.25 24.78 4.31
CA LEU A 253 6.82 24.57 4.08
C LEU A 253 5.98 25.66 4.76
N ARG A 254 6.26 25.99 6.04
CA ARG A 254 5.53 27.07 6.73
C ARG A 254 5.67 28.41 6.04
N ARG A 255 6.87 28.76 5.56
CA ARG A 255 7.12 30.00 4.82
C ARG A 255 6.35 30.03 3.50
N LEU A 256 6.37 28.94 2.74
CA LEU A 256 5.64 28.83 1.47
C LEU A 256 4.13 29.02 1.65
N VAL A 257 3.55 28.40 2.70
CA VAL A 257 2.12 28.58 3.00
C VAL A 257 1.81 30.01 3.43
N ALA A 258 2.67 30.62 4.25
CA ALA A 258 2.50 32.00 4.71
C ALA A 258 2.54 33.02 3.56
N ASN A 259 3.33 32.76 2.51
CA ASN A 259 3.39 33.64 1.34
C ASN A 259 2.07 33.68 0.55
N THR A 260 1.33 32.57 0.52
CA THR A 260 0.12 32.46 -0.29
C THR A 260 -1.17 32.76 0.50
N TRP A 261 -1.25 32.37 1.78
CA TRP A 261 -2.44 32.58 2.62
C TRP A 261 -2.22 33.52 3.82
N GLY A 262 -1.02 34.06 4.00
CA GLY A 262 -0.65 34.82 5.21
C GLY A 262 -0.37 33.90 6.41
N THR A 263 0.03 34.50 7.54
CA THR A 263 0.23 33.78 8.80
C THR A 263 -1.08 33.69 9.57
N VAL A 264 -1.43 32.51 10.11
CA VAL A 264 -2.45 32.42 11.16
C VAL A 264 -1.97 33.21 12.37
N ARG A 265 -2.60 34.35 12.63
CA ARG A 265 -2.54 34.99 13.95
C ARG A 265 -3.14 34.01 14.93
N GLN A 266 -2.31 33.36 15.75
CA GLN A 266 -2.76 32.69 16.97
C GLN A 266 -3.24 33.77 17.94
N THR A 267 -4.37 34.40 17.67
CA THR A 267 -5.05 35.19 18.69
C THR A 267 -5.68 34.18 19.65
N ARG A 268 -4.90 33.69 20.62
CA ARG A 268 -5.47 33.33 21.92
C ARG A 268 -6.16 34.60 22.39
N ASN A 269 -7.47 34.67 22.23
CA ASN A 269 -8.25 35.72 22.82
C ASN A 269 -8.47 35.32 24.29
N PRO A 270 -7.74 35.89 25.27
CA PRO A 270 -7.91 35.54 26.68
C PRO A 270 -9.22 36.10 27.26
N ALA A 271 -10.05 36.78 26.46
CA ALA A 271 -11.26 37.46 26.91
C ALA A 271 -12.55 36.60 26.84
N ARG A 272 -12.46 35.27 26.68
CA ARG A 272 -13.65 34.38 26.74
C ARG A 272 -13.83 33.64 28.07
N GLU A 273 -13.01 33.93 29.09
CA GLU A 273 -13.17 33.40 30.45
C GLU A 273 -13.69 34.44 31.49
N GLN A 274 -14.13 35.63 31.06
CA GLN A 274 -14.74 36.62 31.97
C GLN A 274 -16.22 36.91 31.67
N VAL A 275 -17.00 35.88 31.36
CA VAL A 275 -18.47 35.99 31.42
C VAL A 275 -19.05 34.79 32.19
N ILE A 276 -18.55 34.55 33.40
CA ILE A 276 -19.31 33.93 34.48
C ILE A 276 -18.82 34.55 35.80
N ALA A 277 -19.46 35.66 36.20
CA ALA A 277 -19.45 36.19 37.55
C ALA A 277 -20.87 36.66 37.86
#